data_AF-A0A939R5N7-F1
#
_entry.id   AF-A0A939R5N7-F1
#
_cell.length_a   1.000
_cell.length_b   1.000
_cell.length_c   1.000
_cell.angle_alpha   90.00
_cell.angle_beta   90.00
_cell.angle_gamma   90.00
#
_symmetry.space_group_name_H-M   'P 1'
#
loop_
_entity.id
_entity.type
_entity.pdbx_description
1 polymer ?
#
loop_
_entity_poly.entity_id
_entity_poly.type
_entity_poly.pdbx_seq_one_letter_code
_entity_poly.pdbx_strand_id
1 'polypeptide(L)'
;SLQLAREALTLCSGGTKTGQAGVLMNSGFEVLLQSGYDKAADDVSHTCAFSVGRKDIVYRGESRELLVVAIRGTSGSEWFSNFDYADSRSEDSVFAENFLQAAQTINIKLIPVLTAHPDALILICGHSRGAAAANLLGMTLDDLYGPEGIFVYTFATPNTYRGSDEEAGKYTNIFNFINPADVVTEVPLKAMGYRHLGTDIVLPCEPDAAQRVAEAMQIMAKMSPSIEAYYNDRYSLTGAGAAADGYTAYEIMQALASSLTGLKSDINGGLNLSDIYSIMDSSATSSQSTMAPLIELLSRIVGKDGSFGVKIFMQHMPATYTALIDAYEQLLAVYGSGGMSGFGQ
;
A
#
# COMPACT_ATOMS: atom_id res chain seq x y z
N SER A 1 10.59 2.39 -17.60
CA SER A 1 10.01 1.59 -18.70
C SER A 1 9.14 0.49 -18.09
N LEU A 2 8.21 -0.11 -18.84
CA LEU A 2 7.39 -1.22 -18.32
C LEU A 2 8.22 -2.48 -18.02
N GLN A 3 9.30 -2.70 -18.77
CA GLN A 3 10.27 -3.74 -18.45
C GLN A 3 10.87 -3.55 -17.06
N LEU A 4 11.36 -2.34 -16.74
CA LEU A 4 11.91 -2.05 -15.43
C LEU A 4 10.84 -2.19 -14.33
N ALA A 5 9.57 -1.85 -14.62
CA ALA A 5 8.48 -2.07 -13.68
C ALA A 5 8.28 -3.56 -13.34
N ARG A 6 8.28 -4.44 -14.34
CA ARG A 6 8.20 -5.91 -14.10
C ARG A 6 9.36 -6.42 -13.27
N GLU A 7 10.57 -5.98 -13.61
CA GLU A 7 11.77 -6.34 -12.87
C GLU A 7 11.69 -5.84 -11.43
N ALA A 8 11.27 -4.59 -11.22
CA ALA A 8 11.08 -3.99 -9.89
C ALA A 8 10.03 -4.75 -9.05
N LEU A 9 8.88 -5.10 -9.64
CA LEU A 9 7.84 -5.88 -8.96
C LEU A 9 8.36 -7.26 -8.56
N THR A 10 9.11 -7.93 -9.45
CA THR A 10 9.76 -9.20 -9.15
C THR A 10 10.74 -9.02 -7.99
N LEU A 11 11.58 -7.99 -8.05
CA LEU A 11 12.61 -7.68 -7.06
C LEU A 11 12.05 -7.38 -5.68
N CYS A 12 10.79 -6.95 -5.50
CA CYS A 12 10.18 -6.72 -4.18
C CYS A 12 9.20 -7.82 -3.72
N SER A 13 9.09 -8.94 -4.46
CA SER A 13 8.07 -9.98 -4.21
C SER A 13 8.61 -11.24 -3.50
N GLY A 14 9.79 -11.17 -2.88
CA GLY A 14 10.42 -12.34 -2.24
C GLY A 14 9.82 -12.79 -0.91
N GLY A 15 9.05 -11.91 -0.23
CA GLY A 15 8.22 -12.19 0.94
C GLY A 15 8.95 -12.55 2.25
N THR A 16 9.94 -13.43 2.23
CA THR A 16 10.75 -13.84 3.39
C THR A 16 12.19 -13.37 3.23
N LYS A 17 12.99 -13.41 4.30
CA LYS A 17 14.43 -13.06 4.22
C LYS A 17 15.15 -13.91 3.17
N THR A 18 14.98 -15.23 3.24
CA THR A 18 15.58 -16.18 2.30
C THR A 18 15.01 -16.04 0.90
N GLY A 19 13.68 -15.91 0.76
CA GLY A 19 13.03 -15.72 -0.53
C GLY A 19 13.48 -14.44 -1.22
N GLN A 20 13.57 -13.33 -0.47
CA GLN A 20 14.03 -12.05 -0.97
C GLN A 20 15.51 -12.06 -1.38
N ALA A 21 16.37 -12.70 -0.60
CA ALA A 21 17.76 -12.91 -0.99
C ALA A 21 17.86 -13.73 -2.28
N GLY A 22 17.08 -14.81 -2.40
CA GLY A 22 17.03 -15.64 -3.60
C GLY A 22 16.59 -14.87 -4.85
N VAL A 23 15.56 -14.03 -4.74
CA VAL A 23 15.11 -13.16 -5.84
C VAL A 23 16.21 -12.21 -6.32
N LEU A 24 16.91 -11.55 -5.38
CA LEU A 24 18.01 -10.64 -5.70
C LEU A 24 19.18 -11.37 -6.37
N MET A 25 19.62 -12.49 -5.79
CA MET A 25 20.73 -13.29 -6.31
C MET A 25 20.42 -13.88 -7.69
N ASN A 26 19.20 -14.38 -7.90
CA ASN A 26 18.77 -14.89 -9.22
C ASN A 26 18.72 -13.79 -10.28
N SER A 27 18.54 -12.53 -9.87
CA SER A 27 18.60 -11.35 -10.74
C SER A 27 20.03 -10.80 -10.91
N GLY A 28 21.01 -11.47 -10.32
CA GLY A 28 22.44 -11.14 -10.41
C GLY A 28 22.90 -10.04 -9.47
N PHE A 29 22.16 -9.79 -8.37
CA PHE A 29 22.57 -8.84 -7.34
C PHE A 29 23.32 -9.55 -6.21
N GLU A 30 24.35 -8.89 -5.69
CA GLU A 30 24.91 -9.17 -4.37
C GLU A 30 23.99 -8.59 -3.29
N VAL A 31 23.68 -9.37 -2.24
CA VAL A 31 22.84 -8.87 -1.13
C VAL A 31 23.74 -8.16 -0.11
N LEU A 32 23.60 -6.84 0.00
CA LEU A 32 24.39 -6.02 0.93
C LEU A 32 23.76 -5.93 2.32
N LEU A 33 22.43 -5.84 2.38
CA LEU A 33 21.69 -5.62 3.63
C LEU A 33 20.34 -6.33 3.59
N GLN A 34 19.92 -6.91 4.71
CA GLN A 34 18.55 -7.33 4.95
C GLN A 34 18.15 -6.94 6.37
N SER A 35 16.98 -6.31 6.53
CA SER A 35 16.51 -5.86 7.84
C SER A 35 15.00 -6.04 8.00
N GLY A 36 14.53 -6.17 9.25
CA GLY A 36 13.10 -6.19 9.59
C GLY A 36 12.34 -7.49 9.30
N TYR A 37 12.98 -8.55 8.82
CA TYR A 37 12.30 -9.82 8.52
C TYR A 37 11.94 -10.66 9.75
N ASP A 38 12.66 -10.49 10.85
CA ASP A 38 12.53 -11.30 12.08
C ASP A 38 11.71 -10.55 13.15
N LYS A 39 10.66 -9.83 12.72
CA LYS A 39 9.82 -9.01 13.59
C LYS A 39 8.92 -9.89 14.47
N ALA A 40 8.90 -9.62 15.78
CA ALA A 40 8.07 -10.35 16.72
C ALA A 40 6.57 -10.04 16.50
N ALA A 41 5.70 -11.00 16.80
CA ALA A 41 4.26 -10.85 16.57
C ALA A 41 3.61 -9.78 17.45
N ASP A 42 4.20 -9.48 18.61
CA ASP A 42 3.79 -8.45 19.57
C ASP A 42 4.47 -7.08 19.33
N ASP A 43 5.37 -6.99 18.36
CA ASP A 43 6.00 -5.73 17.97
C ASP A 43 5.02 -4.87 17.15
N VAL A 44 4.54 -3.80 17.78
CA VAL A 44 3.57 -2.85 17.21
C VAL A 44 4.22 -1.73 16.39
N SER A 45 5.55 -1.70 16.26
CA SER A 45 6.24 -0.63 15.53
C SER A 45 5.79 -0.54 14.07
N HIS A 46 5.73 0.68 13.52
CA HIS A 46 5.37 0.90 12.13
C HIS A 46 6.58 0.70 11.20
N THR A 47 7.05 -0.54 11.07
CA THR A 47 8.25 -0.92 10.29
C THR A 47 7.91 -1.76 9.06
N CYS A 48 8.84 -1.83 8.10
CA CYS A 48 8.81 -2.76 6.97
C CYS A 48 10.13 -3.52 6.91
N ALA A 49 10.07 -4.81 6.55
CA ALA A 49 11.25 -5.53 6.14
C ALA A 49 11.75 -5.02 4.78
N PHE A 50 13.05 -5.00 4.56
CA PHE A 50 13.63 -4.63 3.26
C PHE A 50 14.99 -5.29 3.05
N SER A 51 15.38 -5.39 1.79
CA SER A 51 16.69 -5.86 1.37
C SER A 51 17.34 -4.87 0.41
N VAL A 52 18.66 -4.76 0.47
CA VAL A 52 19.47 -3.98 -0.48
C VAL A 52 20.31 -4.92 -1.32
N GLY A 53 20.12 -4.88 -2.64
CA GLY A 53 20.93 -5.58 -3.62
C GLY A 53 21.87 -4.62 -4.35
N ARG A 54 23.06 -5.07 -4.74
CA ARG A 54 24.03 -4.29 -5.52
C ARG A 54 24.45 -5.04 -6.78
N LYS A 55 24.55 -4.34 -7.90
CA LYS A 55 24.98 -4.90 -9.19
C LYS A 55 25.63 -3.83 -10.06
N ASP A 56 26.68 -4.19 -10.80
CA ASP A 56 27.21 -3.34 -11.87
C ASP A 56 26.36 -3.47 -13.13
N ILE A 57 25.98 -2.33 -13.70
CA ILE A 57 25.17 -2.24 -14.91
C ILE A 57 25.81 -1.28 -15.92
N VAL A 58 25.37 -1.35 -17.17
CA VAL A 58 25.65 -0.33 -18.16
C VAL A 58 24.44 0.60 -18.23
N TYR A 59 24.61 1.85 -17.81
CA TYR A 59 23.58 2.88 -17.87
C TYR A 59 24.07 4.05 -18.71
N ARG A 60 23.32 4.39 -19.76
CA ARG A 60 23.68 5.45 -20.72
C ARG A 60 25.09 5.29 -21.33
N GLY A 61 25.53 4.05 -21.52
CA GLY A 61 26.84 3.74 -22.11
C GLY A 61 28.00 3.70 -21.12
N GLU A 62 27.75 3.98 -19.84
CA GLU A 62 28.77 3.97 -18.78
C GLU A 62 28.55 2.82 -17.80
N SER A 63 29.65 2.27 -17.28
CA SER A 63 29.57 1.32 -16.16
C SER A 63 29.19 2.08 -14.89
N ARG A 64 28.09 1.68 -14.28
CA ARG A 64 27.54 2.28 -13.06
C ARG A 64 27.13 1.19 -12.10
N GLU A 65 27.19 1.51 -10.82
CA GLU A 65 26.59 0.65 -9.81
C GLU A 65 25.09 0.95 -9.70
N LEU A 66 24.29 -0.11 -9.51
CA LEU A 66 22.88 -0.04 -9.17
C LEU A 66 22.66 -0.66 -7.80
N LEU A 67 22.09 0.12 -6.89
CA LEU A 67 21.51 -0.33 -5.63
C LEU A 67 20.00 -0.54 -5.82
N VAL A 68 19.51 -1.71 -5.45
CA VAL A 68 18.07 -1.99 -5.37
C VAL A 68 17.66 -2.01 -3.92
N VAL A 69 16.76 -1.11 -3.53
CA VAL A 69 16.09 -1.12 -2.23
C VAL A 69 14.72 -1.78 -2.41
N ALA A 70 14.65 -3.08 -2.13
CA ALA A 70 13.45 -3.89 -2.23
C ALA A 70 12.73 -3.92 -0.87
N ILE A 71 11.61 -3.21 -0.76
CA ILE A 71 10.82 -3.08 0.46
C ILE A 71 9.65 -4.07 0.43
N ARG A 72 9.59 -4.93 1.44
CA ARG A 72 8.57 -5.98 1.55
C ARG A 72 7.21 -5.35 1.86
N GLY A 73 6.16 -5.91 1.25
CA GLY A 73 4.79 -5.78 1.73
C GLY A 73 4.58 -6.42 3.12
N THR A 74 3.30 -6.53 3.49
CA THR A 74 2.88 -6.90 4.84
C THR A 74 3.12 -8.37 5.18
N SER A 75 3.57 -8.65 6.40
CA SER A 75 3.62 -9.98 7.03
C SER A 75 3.12 -9.92 8.47
N GLY A 76 2.25 -10.86 8.86
CA GLY A 76 1.83 -11.00 10.25
C GLY A 76 1.18 -9.74 10.83
N SER A 77 1.70 -9.27 11.98
CA SER A 77 1.14 -8.16 12.76
C SER A 77 1.15 -6.82 12.04
N GLU A 78 1.93 -6.69 10.96
CA GLU A 78 2.02 -5.47 10.15
C GLU A 78 0.67 -5.07 9.51
N TRP A 79 -0.30 -5.99 9.37
CA TRP A 79 -1.63 -5.67 8.83
C TRP A 79 -2.42 -4.68 9.69
N PHE A 80 -2.26 -4.76 11.02
CA PHE A 80 -2.96 -3.87 11.95
C PHE A 80 -2.49 -2.43 11.81
N SER A 81 -1.22 -2.24 11.47
CA SER A 81 -0.67 -0.92 11.24
C SER A 81 -1.12 -0.32 9.91
N ASN A 82 -1.62 -1.09 8.95
CA ASN A 82 -1.95 -0.56 7.61
C ASN A 82 -3.14 0.40 7.62
N PHE A 83 -4.02 0.31 8.61
CA PHE A 83 -5.21 1.16 8.75
C PHE A 83 -5.10 2.21 9.85
N ASP A 84 -3.96 2.27 10.55
CA ASP A 84 -3.64 3.35 11.48
C ASP A 84 -2.71 4.37 10.81
N TYR A 85 -3.27 5.19 9.92
CA TYR A 85 -2.50 6.09 9.07
C TYR A 85 -2.23 7.48 9.66
N ALA A 86 -2.89 7.86 10.75
CA ALA A 86 -2.55 9.04 11.55
C ALA A 86 -2.67 8.67 13.04
N ASP A 87 -1.61 8.07 13.59
CA ASP A 87 -1.54 7.67 15.00
C ASP A 87 -1.68 8.88 15.94
N SER A 88 -1.24 10.05 15.47
CA SER A 88 -1.39 11.33 16.14
C SER A 88 -2.83 11.84 16.20
N ARG A 89 -3.72 11.28 15.37
CA ARG A 89 -5.12 11.73 15.17
C ARG A 89 -5.24 13.18 14.70
N SER A 90 -4.17 13.75 14.14
CA SER A 90 -4.13 15.16 13.78
C SER A 90 -4.61 15.42 12.35
N GLU A 91 -5.47 16.42 12.17
CA GLU A 91 -5.82 16.95 10.85
C GLU A 91 -4.65 17.69 10.18
N ASP A 92 -3.60 18.03 10.92
CA ASP A 92 -2.39 18.66 10.38
C ASP A 92 -1.38 17.64 9.82
N SER A 93 -1.63 16.34 9.98
CA SER A 93 -0.72 15.30 9.48
C SER A 93 -0.64 15.35 7.95
N VAL A 94 0.55 15.61 7.42
CA VAL A 94 0.79 15.75 5.98
C VAL A 94 1.05 14.38 5.31
N PHE A 95 1.47 13.40 6.08
CA PHE A 95 1.80 12.06 5.60
C PHE A 95 0.96 11.01 6.32
N ALA A 96 0.81 9.85 5.70
CA ALA A 96 0.37 8.64 6.40
C ALA A 96 1.51 8.22 7.35
N GLU A 97 1.32 8.44 8.65
CA GLU A 97 2.38 8.44 9.67
C GLU A 97 3.02 7.06 9.84
N ASN A 98 2.20 6.01 9.80
CA ASN A 98 2.67 4.62 9.79
C ASN A 98 3.65 4.32 8.64
N PHE A 99 3.36 4.80 7.44
CA PHE A 99 4.21 4.59 6.27
C PHE A 99 5.44 5.51 6.31
N LEU A 100 5.30 6.72 6.85
CA LEU A 100 6.41 7.64 7.07
C LEU A 100 7.43 7.07 8.06
N GLN A 101 6.98 6.53 9.19
CA GLN A 101 7.84 5.90 10.18
C GLN A 101 8.61 4.69 9.59
N ALA A 102 7.95 3.90 8.73
CA ALA A 102 8.60 2.81 8.01
C ALA A 102 9.68 3.33 7.06
N ALA A 103 9.37 4.35 6.25
CA ALA A 103 10.31 4.97 5.32
C ALA A 103 11.52 5.59 6.05
N GLN A 104 11.29 6.29 7.16
CA GLN A 104 12.36 6.89 7.99
C GLN A 104 13.28 5.82 8.59
N THR A 105 12.71 4.72 9.08
CA THR A 105 13.48 3.59 9.62
C THR A 105 14.39 2.98 8.55
N ILE A 106 13.87 2.83 7.32
CA ILE A 106 14.64 2.34 6.17
C ILE A 106 15.73 3.35 5.82
N ASN A 107 15.41 4.63 5.71
CA ASN A 107 16.35 5.69 5.37
C ASN A 107 17.56 5.69 6.31
N ILE A 108 17.33 5.64 7.64
CA ILE A 108 18.40 5.59 8.64
C ILE A 108 19.33 4.38 8.42
N LYS A 109 18.77 3.22 8.09
CA LYS A 109 19.54 2.00 7.82
C LYS A 109 20.24 2.02 6.47
N LEU A 110 19.78 2.83 5.52
CA LEU A 110 20.42 3.01 4.21
C LEU A 110 21.62 3.94 4.25
N ILE A 111 21.69 4.89 5.19
CA ILE A 111 22.78 5.88 5.28
C ILE A 111 24.18 5.25 5.12
N PRO A 112 24.55 4.15 5.84
CA PRO A 112 25.87 3.55 5.68
C PRO A 112 26.11 2.93 4.29
N VAL A 113 25.06 2.38 3.68
CA VAL A 113 25.14 1.80 2.33
C VAL A 113 25.33 2.92 1.30
N LEU A 114 24.52 3.97 1.36
CA LEU A 114 24.63 5.13 0.45
C LEU A 114 25.98 5.83 0.60
N THR A 115 26.52 5.89 1.82
CA THR A 115 27.87 6.45 2.09
C THR A 115 28.98 5.62 1.46
N ALA A 116 28.85 4.28 1.47
CA ALA A 116 29.82 3.38 0.84
C ALA A 116 29.73 3.37 -0.69
N HIS A 117 28.59 3.84 -1.24
CA HIS A 117 28.23 3.76 -2.65
C HIS A 117 27.71 5.12 -3.17
N PRO A 118 28.51 6.21 -3.08
CA PRO A 118 28.02 7.59 -3.25
C PRO A 118 27.56 7.95 -4.67
N ASP A 119 28.03 7.23 -5.69
CA ASP A 119 27.72 7.48 -7.12
C ASP A 119 26.76 6.43 -7.71
N ALA A 120 26.18 5.57 -6.87
CA ALA A 120 25.30 4.51 -7.34
C ALA A 120 23.95 5.07 -7.83
N LEU A 121 23.41 4.43 -8.85
CA LEU A 121 22.00 4.56 -9.21
C LEU A 121 21.18 3.81 -8.16
N ILE A 122 19.98 4.30 -7.86
CA ILE A 122 19.11 3.73 -6.83
C ILE A 122 17.77 3.36 -7.45
N LEU A 123 17.40 2.08 -7.40
CA LEU A 123 16.05 1.60 -7.69
C LEU A 123 15.36 1.27 -6.37
N ILE A 124 14.30 1.98 -6.04
CA ILE A 124 13.44 1.69 -4.90
C ILE A 124 12.19 1.00 -5.42
N CYS A 125 11.86 -0.16 -4.85
CA CYS A 125 10.65 -0.87 -5.22
C CYS A 125 9.93 -1.47 -4.02
N GLY A 126 8.60 -1.53 -4.11
CA GLY A 126 7.77 -2.10 -3.07
C GLY A 126 6.37 -2.41 -3.56
N HIS A 127 5.72 -3.33 -2.86
CA HIS A 127 4.31 -3.72 -3.05
C HIS A 127 3.51 -3.44 -1.78
N SER A 128 2.26 -2.95 -1.90
CA SER A 128 1.35 -2.73 -0.78
C SER A 128 1.94 -1.78 0.27
N ARG A 129 2.01 -2.18 1.55
CA ARG A 129 2.71 -1.43 2.61
C ARG A 129 4.15 -1.05 2.22
N GLY A 130 4.88 -1.97 1.56
CA GLY A 130 6.23 -1.70 1.09
C GLY A 130 6.27 -0.65 -0.03
N ALA A 131 5.21 -0.57 -0.83
CA ALA A 131 5.03 0.46 -1.85
C ALA A 131 4.81 1.84 -1.23
N ALA A 132 4.02 1.94 -0.15
CA ALA A 132 3.84 3.21 0.58
C ALA A 132 5.17 3.72 1.18
N ALA A 133 5.93 2.82 1.82
CA ALA A 133 7.25 3.15 2.34
C ALA A 133 8.23 3.54 1.22
N ALA A 134 8.19 2.84 0.06
CA ALA A 134 9.00 3.18 -1.11
C ALA A 134 8.65 4.57 -1.68
N ASN A 135 7.36 4.91 -1.72
CA ASN A 135 6.87 6.21 -2.20
C ASN A 135 7.40 7.37 -1.36
N LEU A 136 7.31 7.27 -0.02
CA LEU A 136 7.83 8.28 0.90
C LEU A 136 9.36 8.29 1.00
N LEU A 137 10.01 7.13 0.88
CA LEU A 137 11.46 7.05 0.81
C LEU A 137 11.98 7.72 -0.47
N GLY A 138 11.31 7.52 -1.60
CA GLY A 138 11.60 8.17 -2.88
C GLY A 138 11.67 9.69 -2.74
N MET A 139 10.59 10.30 -2.22
CA MET A 139 10.56 11.72 -1.89
C MET A 139 11.73 12.14 -0.99
N THR A 140 11.98 11.36 0.08
CA THR A 140 13.06 11.69 1.03
C THR A 140 14.43 11.70 0.34
N LEU A 141 14.71 10.75 -0.55
CA LEU A 141 15.99 10.71 -1.26
C LEU A 141 16.08 11.77 -2.36
N ASP A 142 14.98 12.07 -3.05
CA ASP A 142 14.91 13.16 -4.02
C ASP A 142 15.23 14.52 -3.36
N ASP A 143 14.64 14.79 -2.19
CA ASP A 143 14.88 16.04 -1.45
C ASP A 143 16.33 16.16 -0.94
N LEU A 144 16.99 15.03 -0.66
CA LEU A 144 18.36 15.00 -0.13
C LEU A 144 19.44 15.02 -1.22
N TYR A 145 19.20 14.31 -2.33
CA TYR A 145 20.23 14.00 -3.32
C TYR A 145 19.89 14.47 -4.74
N GLY A 146 18.66 14.92 -4.97
CA GLY A 146 18.11 15.17 -6.30
C GLY A 146 17.56 13.88 -6.95
N PRO A 147 16.60 14.01 -7.88
CA PRO A 147 15.95 12.86 -8.52
C PRO A 147 16.86 12.14 -9.53
N GLU A 148 17.98 12.76 -9.94
CA GLU A 148 18.88 12.18 -10.94
C GLU A 148 19.51 10.87 -10.48
N GLY A 149 19.13 9.77 -11.13
CA GLY A 149 19.67 8.45 -10.82
C GLY A 149 18.88 7.69 -9.75
N ILE A 150 17.78 8.27 -9.26
CA ILE A 150 16.80 7.61 -8.40
C ILE A 150 15.59 7.20 -9.25
N PHE A 151 15.18 5.95 -9.11
CA PHE A 151 14.05 5.36 -9.81
C PHE A 151 13.13 4.70 -8.80
N VAL A 152 11.85 5.05 -8.77
CA VAL A 152 10.92 4.53 -7.76
C VAL A 152 9.73 3.88 -8.45
N TYR A 153 9.55 2.59 -8.20
CA TYR A 153 8.48 1.78 -8.79
C TYR A 153 7.68 1.13 -7.69
N THR A 154 6.42 1.55 -7.57
CA THR A 154 5.54 1.12 -6.48
C THR A 154 4.32 0.42 -7.08
N PHE A 155 3.81 -0.60 -6.40
CA PHE A 155 2.70 -1.44 -6.87
C PHE A 155 1.68 -1.62 -5.76
N ALA A 156 0.40 -1.52 -6.08
CA ALA A 156 -0.66 -1.57 -5.08
C ALA A 156 -0.45 -0.55 -3.95
N THR A 157 0.05 0.62 -4.32
CA THR A 157 0.50 1.67 -3.40
C THR A 157 -0.71 2.24 -2.68
N PRO A 158 -0.76 2.22 -1.33
CA PRO A 158 -1.68 3.05 -0.55
C PRO A 158 -1.41 4.54 -0.75
N ASN A 159 -2.40 5.40 -0.51
CA ASN A 159 -2.16 6.84 -0.48
C ASN A 159 -1.22 7.22 0.68
N THR A 160 -0.37 8.21 0.50
CA THR A 160 0.73 8.51 1.45
C THR A 160 0.83 9.98 1.87
N TYR A 161 0.25 10.90 1.10
CA TYR A 161 0.50 12.34 1.21
C TYR A 161 -0.77 13.19 1.15
N ARG A 162 -0.86 14.27 1.94
CA ARG A 162 -2.01 15.19 2.02
C ARG A 162 -1.78 16.60 1.47
N GLY A 163 -0.67 16.85 0.78
CA GLY A 163 -0.48 18.12 0.04
C GLY A 163 -1.22 18.13 -1.30
N SER A 164 -1.08 19.20 -2.08
CA SER A 164 -1.76 19.37 -3.37
C SER A 164 -1.29 18.38 -4.45
N ASP A 165 -2.08 18.19 -5.52
CA ASP A 165 -1.68 17.36 -6.67
C ASP A 165 -0.44 17.93 -7.37
N GLU A 166 -0.30 19.25 -7.37
CA GLU A 166 0.88 19.93 -7.91
C GLU A 166 2.13 19.61 -7.08
N GLU A 167 2.04 19.62 -5.75
CA GLU A 167 3.15 19.25 -4.87
C GLU A 167 3.50 17.77 -4.98
N ALA A 168 2.50 16.90 -5.02
CA ALA A 168 2.68 15.47 -5.21
C ALA A 168 3.32 15.15 -6.56
N GLY A 169 2.95 15.88 -7.61
CA GLY A 169 3.44 15.71 -8.98
C GLY A 169 4.89 16.16 -9.23
N LYS A 170 5.54 16.82 -8.26
CA LYS A 170 6.97 17.24 -8.37
C LYS A 170 7.93 16.04 -8.45
N TYR A 171 7.57 14.92 -7.83
CA TYR A 171 8.40 13.71 -7.75
C TYR A 171 8.22 12.84 -9.01
N THR A 172 8.70 13.36 -10.14
CA THR A 172 8.44 12.80 -11.49
C THR A 172 9.12 11.47 -11.78
N ASN A 173 10.06 11.03 -10.95
CA ASN A 173 10.74 9.73 -10.99
C ASN A 173 10.05 8.65 -10.15
N ILE A 174 8.92 8.98 -9.49
CA ILE A 174 8.08 8.05 -8.75
C ILE A 174 6.90 7.61 -9.62
N PHE A 175 6.81 6.30 -9.86
CA PHE A 175 5.77 5.69 -10.68
C PHE A 175 4.96 4.69 -9.85
N ASN A 176 3.67 4.95 -9.67
CA ASN A 176 2.76 4.08 -8.94
C ASN A 176 1.89 3.29 -9.91
N PHE A 177 2.01 1.96 -9.90
CA PHE A 177 1.16 1.10 -10.70
C PHE A 177 -0.11 0.80 -9.92
N ILE A 178 -1.24 1.25 -10.44
CA ILE A 178 -2.54 1.25 -9.76
C ILE A 178 -3.50 0.31 -10.48
N ASN A 179 -4.01 -0.70 -9.78
CA ASN A 179 -5.16 -1.47 -10.21
C ASN A 179 -6.43 -0.84 -9.61
N PRO A 180 -7.34 -0.25 -10.40
CA PRO A 180 -8.56 0.35 -9.85
C PRO A 180 -9.48 -0.63 -9.12
N ALA A 181 -9.32 -1.94 -9.34
CA ALA A 181 -10.05 -2.98 -8.61
C ALA A 181 -9.39 -3.39 -7.27
N ASP A 182 -8.27 -2.76 -6.90
CA ASP A 182 -7.54 -3.00 -5.66
C ASP A 182 -7.82 -1.89 -4.64
N VAL A 183 -8.59 -2.25 -3.59
CA VAL A 183 -9.00 -1.33 -2.53
C VAL A 183 -7.83 -0.70 -1.77
N VAL A 184 -6.66 -1.35 -1.73
CA VAL A 184 -5.50 -0.83 -0.99
C VAL A 184 -5.02 0.49 -1.62
N THR A 185 -5.21 0.66 -2.92
CA THR A 185 -4.80 1.88 -3.65
C THR A 185 -5.68 3.10 -3.36
N GLU A 186 -6.79 2.91 -2.66
CA GLU A 186 -7.75 3.97 -2.35
C GLU A 186 -7.74 4.37 -0.87
N VAL A 187 -6.91 3.70 -0.04
CA VAL A 187 -6.77 4.00 1.39
C VAL A 187 -5.34 4.47 1.72
N PRO A 188 -5.17 5.41 2.66
CA PRO A 188 -6.19 6.25 3.29
C PRO A 188 -6.97 7.07 2.27
N LEU A 189 -8.19 7.49 2.62
CA LEU A 189 -9.16 8.03 1.65
C LEU A 189 -8.72 9.37 1.06
N LYS A 190 -8.92 9.52 -0.26
CA LYS A 190 -8.82 10.81 -0.97
C LYS A 190 -9.73 11.89 -0.38
N ALA A 191 -10.88 11.50 0.18
CA ALA A 191 -11.80 12.42 0.86
C ALA A 191 -11.17 13.12 2.08
N MET A 192 -10.21 12.48 2.75
CA MET A 192 -9.44 13.10 3.84
C MET A 192 -8.21 13.88 3.33
N GLY A 193 -8.05 14.00 2.00
CA GLY A 193 -6.97 14.74 1.34
C GLY A 193 -5.78 13.88 0.93
N TYR A 194 -5.76 12.58 1.23
CA TYR A 194 -4.64 11.69 0.90
C TYR A 194 -4.56 11.37 -0.60
N ARG A 195 -3.34 11.26 -1.11
CA ARG A 195 -3.02 10.86 -2.48
C ARG A 195 -1.64 10.19 -2.56
N HIS A 196 -1.28 9.68 -3.73
CA HIS A 196 0.08 9.22 -4.02
C HIS A 196 1.01 10.38 -4.37
N LEU A 197 2.29 10.26 -4.03
CA LEU A 197 3.35 11.08 -4.65
C LEU A 197 3.72 10.52 -6.02
N GLY A 198 4.07 11.40 -6.96
CA GLY A 198 4.53 11.04 -8.30
C GLY A 198 3.41 10.79 -9.31
N THR A 199 3.67 9.89 -10.25
CA THR A 199 2.78 9.60 -11.39
C THR A 199 2.08 8.26 -11.23
N ASP A 200 0.75 8.29 -11.24
CA ASP A 200 -0.07 7.08 -11.26
C ASP A 200 -0.17 6.52 -12.69
N ILE A 201 0.24 5.27 -12.85
CA ILE A 201 0.07 4.44 -14.05
C ILE A 201 -1.12 3.52 -13.78
N VAL A 202 -2.28 3.94 -14.27
CA VAL A 202 -3.54 3.19 -14.11
C VAL A 202 -3.54 2.00 -15.06
N LEU A 203 -3.58 0.80 -14.48
CA LEU A 203 -3.59 -0.46 -15.20
C LEU A 203 -5.01 -0.83 -15.70
N PRO A 204 -5.13 -1.62 -16.77
CA PRO A 204 -6.43 -2.12 -17.20
C PRO A 204 -7.02 -2.97 -16.07
N CYS A 205 -8.34 -2.87 -15.85
CA CYS A 205 -9.03 -3.67 -14.86
C CYS A 205 -10.44 -4.02 -15.35
N GLU A 206 -11.06 -4.99 -14.69
CA GLU A 206 -12.46 -5.33 -14.91
C GLU A 206 -13.36 -4.18 -14.41
N PRO A 207 -14.15 -3.52 -15.29
CA PRO A 207 -14.90 -2.32 -14.93
C PRO A 207 -15.84 -2.52 -13.73
N ASP A 208 -16.52 -3.67 -13.69
CA ASP A 208 -17.41 -4.03 -12.59
C ASP A 208 -16.69 -4.12 -11.25
N ALA A 209 -15.43 -4.57 -11.24
CA ALA A 209 -14.64 -4.68 -10.01
C ALA A 209 -14.17 -3.31 -9.54
N ALA A 210 -13.70 -2.46 -10.45
CA ALA A 210 -13.33 -1.08 -10.15
C ALA A 210 -14.53 -0.28 -9.63
N GLN A 211 -15.71 -0.42 -10.26
CA GLN A 211 -16.91 0.29 -9.83
C GLN A 211 -17.33 -0.10 -8.40
N ARG A 212 -17.21 -1.38 -8.03
CA ARG A 212 -17.48 -1.82 -6.64
C ARG A 212 -16.51 -1.20 -5.63
N VAL A 213 -15.22 -1.06 -5.99
CA VAL A 213 -14.25 -0.36 -5.14
C VAL A 213 -14.60 1.13 -5.04
N ALA A 214 -14.97 1.78 -6.13
CA ALA A 214 -15.40 3.18 -6.11
C ALA A 214 -16.63 3.40 -5.21
N GLU A 215 -17.65 2.55 -5.32
CA GLU A 215 -18.86 2.59 -4.47
C GLU A 215 -18.51 2.40 -2.98
N ALA A 216 -17.62 1.44 -2.69
CA ALA A 216 -17.10 1.23 -1.35
C ALA A 216 -16.40 2.45 -0.76
N MET A 217 -15.54 3.09 -1.54
CA MET A 217 -14.79 4.26 -1.10
C MET A 217 -15.69 5.48 -0.93
N GLN A 218 -16.77 5.60 -1.70
CA GLN A 218 -17.79 6.63 -1.48
C GLN A 218 -18.56 6.43 -0.17
N ILE A 219 -18.83 5.19 0.22
CA ILE A 219 -19.43 4.89 1.53
C ILE A 219 -18.45 5.28 2.63
N MET A 220 -17.20 4.80 2.56
CA MET A 220 -16.15 5.15 3.53
C MET A 220 -15.96 6.66 3.65
N ALA A 221 -15.91 7.39 2.53
CA ALA A 221 -15.76 8.85 2.52
C ALA A 221 -16.90 9.60 3.22
N LYS A 222 -18.15 9.11 3.12
CA LYS A 222 -19.29 9.70 3.84
C LYS A 222 -19.21 9.51 5.35
N MET A 223 -18.59 8.40 5.77
CA MET A 223 -18.49 8.00 7.17
C MET A 223 -17.23 8.55 7.84
N SER A 224 -16.20 8.81 7.03
CA SER A 224 -14.90 9.30 7.44
C SER A 224 -14.47 10.46 6.54
N PRO A 225 -15.17 11.61 6.60
CA PRO A 225 -14.82 12.77 5.79
C PRO A 225 -13.50 13.44 6.22
N SER A 226 -12.98 13.11 7.41
CA SER A 226 -11.74 13.65 7.96
C SER A 226 -11.00 12.59 8.79
N ILE A 227 -9.75 12.87 9.15
CA ILE A 227 -8.96 12.01 10.03
C ILE A 227 -9.66 11.88 11.39
N GLU A 228 -10.11 12.99 11.96
CA GLU A 228 -10.85 13.01 13.23
C GLU A 228 -12.09 12.11 13.17
N ALA A 229 -12.91 12.23 12.11
CA ALA A 229 -14.10 11.43 11.94
C ALA A 229 -13.79 9.92 11.81
N TYR A 230 -12.74 9.55 11.07
CA TYR A 230 -12.32 8.15 10.94
C TYR A 230 -12.04 7.47 12.28
N TYR A 231 -11.45 8.22 13.21
CA TYR A 231 -11.01 7.71 14.50
C TYR A 231 -11.99 7.93 15.64
N ASN A 232 -12.92 8.87 15.53
CA ASN A 232 -13.78 9.27 16.66
C ASN A 232 -15.28 9.12 16.40
N ASP A 233 -15.75 9.19 15.15
CA ASP A 233 -17.19 9.10 14.87
C ASP A 233 -17.65 7.65 15.02
N ARG A 234 -18.58 7.42 15.95
CA ARG A 234 -19.09 6.08 16.29
C ARG A 234 -20.47 5.87 15.71
N TYR A 235 -20.65 4.79 14.96
CA TYR A 235 -21.90 4.46 14.28
C TYR A 235 -22.50 3.14 14.78
N SER A 236 -23.83 3.09 14.89
CA SER A 236 -24.52 1.88 15.35
C SER A 236 -24.45 0.76 14.32
N LEU A 237 -24.30 -0.49 14.77
CA LEU A 237 -24.47 -1.69 13.91
C LEU A 237 -25.95 -2.05 13.67
N THR A 238 -26.87 -1.51 14.47
CA THR A 238 -28.28 -1.94 14.47
C THR A 238 -29.26 -0.82 14.11
N GLY A 239 -28.90 0.44 14.35
CA GLY A 239 -29.69 1.62 14.03
C GLY A 239 -28.99 2.56 13.05
N ALA A 240 -29.74 3.56 12.56
CA ALA A 240 -29.19 4.57 11.65
C ALA A 240 -28.36 5.61 12.41
N GLY A 241 -27.21 6.00 11.86
CA GLY A 241 -26.40 7.12 12.33
C GLY A 241 -25.50 6.82 13.53
N ALA A 242 -25.13 7.90 14.23
CA ALA A 242 -24.17 7.86 15.31
C ALA A 242 -24.74 7.22 16.58
N ALA A 243 -23.89 6.50 17.33
CA ALA A 243 -24.23 5.86 18.59
C ALA A 243 -23.02 5.84 19.52
N ALA A 244 -23.24 6.15 20.80
CA ALA A 244 -22.15 6.17 21.79
C ALA A 244 -21.49 4.78 21.96
N ASP A 245 -22.29 3.72 21.88
CA ASP A 245 -21.88 2.31 21.92
C ASP A 245 -21.58 1.74 20.53
N GLY A 246 -21.52 2.58 19.49
CA GLY A 246 -21.24 2.19 18.12
C GLY A 246 -19.77 1.81 17.88
N TYR A 247 -19.37 1.80 16.62
CA TYR A 247 -17.98 1.57 16.21
C TYR A 247 -17.52 2.65 15.24
N THR A 248 -16.23 2.94 15.28
CA THR A 248 -15.55 3.85 14.33
C THR A 248 -15.19 3.11 13.04
N ALA A 249 -14.96 3.86 11.97
CA ALA A 249 -14.45 3.28 10.73
C ALA A 249 -13.06 2.64 10.96
N TYR A 250 -12.21 3.25 11.77
CA TYR A 250 -10.92 2.69 12.19
C TYR A 250 -11.08 1.31 12.84
N GLU A 251 -11.95 1.19 13.85
CA GLU A 251 -12.23 -0.06 14.57
C GLU A 251 -12.67 -1.18 13.61
N ILE A 252 -13.49 -0.85 12.60
CA ILE A 252 -13.96 -1.82 11.60
C ILE A 252 -12.85 -2.23 10.63
N MET A 253 -12.02 -1.28 10.17
CA MET A 253 -10.87 -1.60 9.32
C MET A 253 -9.83 -2.44 10.07
N GLN A 254 -9.66 -2.22 11.37
CA GLN A 254 -8.83 -3.07 12.21
C GLN A 254 -9.41 -4.47 12.38
N ALA A 255 -10.72 -4.61 12.55
CA ALA A 255 -11.38 -5.91 12.57
C ALA A 255 -11.16 -6.69 11.26
N LEU A 256 -11.21 -6.00 10.10
CA LEU A 256 -10.86 -6.59 8.81
C LEU A 256 -9.40 -7.06 8.78
N ALA A 257 -8.45 -6.22 9.19
CA ALA A 257 -7.03 -6.57 9.21
C ALA A 257 -6.75 -7.83 10.06
N SER A 258 -7.36 -7.92 11.23
CA SER A 258 -7.27 -9.09 12.10
C SER A 258 -7.86 -10.34 11.44
N SER A 259 -8.98 -10.22 10.74
CA SER A 259 -9.61 -11.35 10.05
C SER A 259 -8.74 -11.93 8.91
N LEU A 260 -7.99 -11.08 8.19
CA LEU A 260 -7.14 -11.50 7.06
C LEU A 260 -5.85 -12.19 7.48
N THR A 261 -5.42 -12.00 8.74
CA THR A 261 -4.15 -12.53 9.24
C THR A 261 -4.29 -13.78 10.10
N GLY A 262 -5.50 -14.08 10.58
CA GLY A 262 -5.72 -15.13 11.57
C GLY A 262 -4.99 -14.89 12.89
N LEU A 263 -4.43 -13.69 13.10
CA LEU A 263 -3.68 -13.34 14.31
C LEU A 263 -4.63 -13.09 15.47
N LYS A 264 -4.35 -13.78 16.58
CA LYS A 264 -4.97 -13.58 17.89
C LYS A 264 -4.03 -12.70 18.71
N SER A 265 -4.21 -11.39 18.70
CA SER A 265 -3.52 -10.52 19.64
C SER A 265 -4.53 -9.62 20.33
N ASP A 266 -4.46 -9.56 21.66
CA ASP A 266 -5.16 -8.58 22.47
C ASP A 266 -4.78 -7.19 21.98
N ILE A 267 -5.77 -6.48 21.44
CA ILE A 267 -5.60 -5.20 20.78
C ILE A 267 -5.37 -4.11 21.84
N ASN A 268 -4.24 -3.43 21.79
CA ASN A 268 -4.10 -2.11 22.41
C ASN A 268 -5.01 -1.14 21.64
N GLY A 269 -6.26 -1.03 22.07
CA GLY A 269 -7.28 -0.24 21.37
C GLY A 269 -8.75 -0.58 21.66
N GLY A 270 -9.04 -1.54 22.54
CA GLY A 270 -10.40 -1.71 23.09
C GLY A 270 -11.34 -2.66 22.35
N LEU A 271 -10.96 -3.21 21.18
CA LEU A 271 -11.71 -4.28 20.52
C LEU A 271 -11.16 -5.66 20.90
N ASN A 272 -12.02 -6.55 21.40
CA ASN A 272 -11.66 -7.94 21.64
C ASN A 272 -12.06 -8.83 20.44
N LEU A 273 -11.64 -10.10 20.48
CA LEU A 273 -11.93 -11.07 19.40
C LEU A 273 -13.44 -11.25 19.16
N SER A 274 -14.27 -11.19 20.20
CA SER A 274 -15.73 -11.24 20.06
C SER A 274 -16.31 -10.01 19.37
N ASP A 275 -15.74 -8.82 19.60
CA ASP A 275 -16.15 -7.60 18.90
C ASP A 275 -15.85 -7.71 17.41
N ILE A 276 -14.67 -8.25 17.05
CA ILE A 276 -14.30 -8.52 15.65
C ILE A 276 -15.30 -9.48 15.00
N TYR A 277 -15.61 -10.61 15.65
CA TYR A 277 -16.57 -11.56 15.12
C TYR A 277 -17.98 -10.97 15.00
N SER A 278 -18.38 -10.11 15.94
CA SER A 278 -19.68 -9.41 15.89
C SER A 278 -19.74 -8.41 14.74
N ILE A 279 -18.70 -7.59 14.54
CA ILE A 279 -18.58 -6.63 13.43
C ILE A 279 -18.57 -7.35 12.08
N MET A 280 -17.82 -8.46 11.99
CA MET A 280 -17.66 -9.21 10.74
C MET A 280 -18.84 -10.14 10.44
N ASP A 281 -19.70 -10.42 11.42
CA ASP A 281 -20.94 -11.14 11.17
C ASP A 281 -21.99 -10.20 10.59
N SER A 282 -22.10 -10.19 9.26
CA SER A 282 -23.16 -9.45 8.57
C SER A 282 -24.60 -9.80 8.99
N SER A 283 -24.83 -10.92 9.71
CA SER A 283 -26.14 -11.25 10.29
C SER A 283 -26.46 -10.48 11.58
N ALA A 284 -25.43 -9.96 12.25
CA ALA A 284 -25.54 -9.10 13.43
C ALA A 284 -25.71 -7.61 13.06
N THR A 285 -25.45 -7.23 11.81
CA THR A 285 -25.62 -5.86 11.30
C THR A 285 -26.99 -5.69 10.66
N SER A 286 -27.77 -4.73 11.14
CA SER A 286 -29.09 -4.40 10.58
C SER A 286 -28.94 -3.69 9.23
N SER A 287 -29.85 -3.94 8.28
CA SER A 287 -29.94 -3.16 7.03
C SER A 287 -30.24 -1.67 7.26
N GLN A 288 -30.65 -1.28 8.47
CA GLN A 288 -30.84 0.11 8.87
C GLN A 288 -29.56 0.81 9.33
N SER A 289 -28.48 0.06 9.55
CA SER A 289 -27.20 0.62 9.95
C SER A 289 -26.54 1.40 8.82
N THR A 290 -25.98 2.57 9.15
CA THR A 290 -25.12 3.34 8.24
C THR A 290 -23.86 2.56 7.86
N MET A 291 -23.42 1.63 8.71
CA MET A 291 -22.28 0.74 8.48
C MET A 291 -22.61 -0.48 7.61
N ALA A 292 -23.90 -0.79 7.40
CA ALA A 292 -24.30 -2.01 6.69
C ALA A 292 -23.66 -2.16 5.30
N PRO A 293 -23.60 -1.12 4.45
CA PRO A 293 -22.96 -1.25 3.14
C PRO A 293 -21.45 -1.52 3.22
N LEU A 294 -20.76 -0.89 4.18
CA LEU A 294 -19.34 -1.13 4.42
C LEU A 294 -19.10 -2.56 4.92
N ILE A 295 -19.83 -3.00 5.94
CA ILE A 295 -19.70 -4.35 6.49
C ILE A 295 -20.08 -5.41 5.46
N GLU A 296 -21.09 -5.17 4.61
CA GLU A 296 -21.42 -6.06 3.51
C GLU A 296 -20.26 -6.20 2.53
N LEU A 297 -19.66 -5.08 2.09
CA LEU A 297 -18.47 -5.11 1.25
C LEU A 297 -17.29 -5.84 1.92
N LEU A 298 -17.00 -5.54 3.19
CA LEU A 298 -15.90 -6.18 3.91
C LEU A 298 -16.14 -7.68 4.11
N SER A 299 -17.38 -8.08 4.41
CA SER A 299 -17.77 -9.50 4.51
C SER A 299 -17.60 -10.22 3.17
N ARG A 300 -17.78 -9.50 2.06
CA ARG A 300 -17.51 -9.99 0.72
C ARG A 300 -16.02 -10.14 0.45
N ILE A 301 -15.13 -9.34 1.05
CA ILE A 301 -13.65 -9.48 0.98
C ILE A 301 -13.17 -10.68 1.79
N VAL A 302 -13.79 -10.95 2.95
CA VAL A 302 -13.39 -12.06 3.82
C VAL A 302 -14.03 -13.39 3.40
N GLY A 303 -15.20 -13.32 2.74
CA GLY A 303 -15.96 -14.46 2.23
C GLY A 303 -16.68 -15.24 3.33
N LYS A 304 -17.99 -15.47 3.18
CA LYS A 304 -18.75 -16.40 4.06
C LYS A 304 -18.78 -17.85 3.54
N ASP A 305 -18.43 -18.06 2.27
CA ASP A 305 -18.43 -19.36 1.57
C ASP A 305 -17.19 -19.56 0.65
N GLY A 306 -16.24 -18.61 0.69
CA GLY A 306 -15.00 -18.65 -0.09
C GLY A 306 -15.07 -18.19 -1.55
N SER A 307 -16.22 -17.73 -2.09
CA SER A 307 -16.35 -17.54 -3.56
C SER A 307 -16.20 -16.09 -4.07
N PHE A 308 -16.29 -15.08 -3.21
CA PHE A 308 -16.17 -13.66 -3.61
C PHE A 308 -15.01 -12.91 -2.94
N GLY A 309 -14.62 -13.28 -1.71
CA GLY A 309 -13.52 -12.63 -0.98
C GLY A 309 -12.13 -12.89 -1.54
N VAL A 310 -11.98 -14.09 -2.07
CA VAL A 310 -10.79 -14.49 -2.83
C VAL A 310 -10.56 -13.54 -4.02
N LYS A 311 -11.62 -13.06 -4.69
CA LYS A 311 -11.46 -12.26 -5.92
C LYS A 311 -10.94 -10.84 -5.67
N ILE A 312 -11.41 -10.15 -4.63
CA ILE A 312 -10.91 -8.80 -4.29
C ILE A 312 -9.49 -8.89 -3.74
N PHE A 313 -9.20 -9.86 -2.87
CA PHE A 313 -7.83 -10.08 -2.40
C PHE A 313 -6.87 -10.45 -3.54
N MET A 314 -7.33 -11.23 -4.53
CA MET A 314 -6.53 -11.52 -5.73
C MET A 314 -6.17 -10.27 -6.52
N GLN A 315 -7.00 -9.21 -6.53
CA GLN A 315 -6.66 -7.95 -7.20
C GLN A 315 -5.42 -7.27 -6.61
N HIS A 316 -5.13 -7.56 -5.34
CA HIS A 316 -4.00 -6.99 -4.62
C HIS A 316 -2.69 -7.77 -4.84
N MET A 317 -2.72 -9.00 -5.37
CA MET A 317 -1.54 -9.86 -5.41
C MET A 317 -0.50 -9.44 -6.47
N PRO A 318 0.81 -9.56 -6.20
CA PRO A 318 1.87 -9.25 -7.18
C PRO A 318 1.68 -9.94 -8.54
N ALA A 319 1.21 -11.19 -8.55
CA ALA A 319 0.96 -11.93 -9.80
C ALA A 319 -0.11 -11.26 -10.68
N THR A 320 -1.13 -10.66 -10.06
CA THR A 320 -2.16 -9.90 -10.78
C THR A 320 -1.55 -8.64 -11.38
N TYR A 321 -0.77 -7.89 -10.61
CA TYR A 321 -0.06 -6.71 -11.13
C TYR A 321 0.87 -7.05 -12.31
N THR A 322 1.58 -8.18 -12.26
CA THR A 322 2.38 -8.66 -13.40
C THR A 322 1.51 -8.84 -14.65
N ALA A 323 0.40 -9.57 -14.53
CA ALA A 323 -0.51 -9.81 -15.66
C ALA A 323 -1.12 -8.51 -16.21
N LEU A 324 -1.48 -7.58 -15.33
CA LEU A 324 -2.04 -6.29 -15.71
C LEU A 324 -1.01 -5.38 -16.41
N ILE A 325 0.26 -5.39 -15.97
CA ILE A 325 1.35 -4.68 -16.63
C ILE A 325 1.57 -5.23 -18.05
N ASP A 326 1.51 -6.55 -18.23
CA ASP A 326 1.63 -7.17 -19.54
C ASP A 326 0.46 -6.80 -20.47
N ALA A 327 -0.76 -6.78 -19.94
CA ALA A 327 -1.93 -6.31 -20.68
C ALA A 327 -1.81 -4.82 -21.06
N TYR A 328 -1.32 -3.98 -20.15
CA TYR A 328 -1.08 -2.56 -20.39
C TYR A 328 -0.05 -2.32 -21.51
N GLU A 329 1.04 -3.10 -21.53
CA GLU A 329 2.04 -3.04 -22.61
C GLU A 329 1.45 -3.41 -23.98
N GLN A 330 0.60 -4.46 -24.03
CA GLN A 330 -0.09 -4.85 -25.25
C GLN A 330 -1.04 -3.75 -25.75
N LEU A 331 -1.79 -3.11 -24.86
CA LEU A 331 -2.67 -2.00 -25.22
C LEU A 331 -1.91 -0.79 -25.75
N LEU A 332 -0.77 -0.44 -25.14
CA LEU A 332 0.09 0.64 -25.62
C LEU A 332 0.65 0.35 -27.01
N ALA A 333 1.01 -0.90 -27.31
CA ALA A 333 1.47 -1.30 -28.63
C ALA A 333 0.40 -1.15 -29.71
N VAL A 334 -0.89 -1.29 -29.35
CA VAL A 334 -2.02 -1.20 -30.29
C VAL A 334 -2.50 0.24 -30.47
N TYR A 335 -2.64 1.00 -29.37
CA TYR A 335 -3.34 2.30 -29.37
C TYR A 335 -2.43 3.53 -29.18
N GLY A 336 -1.14 3.32 -28.87
CA GLY A 336 -0.22 4.40 -28.52
C GLY A 336 -0.53 5.06 -27.16
N SER A 337 0.39 5.89 -26.66
CA SER A 337 0.26 6.52 -25.34
C SER A 337 -0.91 7.52 -25.23
N GLY A 338 -1.34 8.12 -26.34
CA GLY A 338 -2.44 9.11 -26.37
C GLY A 338 -3.86 8.52 -26.37
N GLY A 339 -4.01 7.22 -26.68
CA GLY A 339 -5.31 6.56 -26.85
C GLY A 339 -5.93 6.03 -25.55
N MET A 340 -5.20 6.02 -24.44
CA MET A 340 -5.66 5.42 -23.17
C MET A 340 -6.27 6.40 -22.16
N SER A 341 -6.32 7.70 -22.50
CA SER A 341 -6.96 8.74 -21.66
C SER A 341 -8.49 8.59 -21.51
N GLY A 342 -9.11 7.62 -22.23
CA GLY A 342 -10.55 7.40 -22.24
C GLY A 342 -11.06 6.18 -21.46
N PHE A 343 -10.21 5.43 -20.76
CA PHE A 343 -10.63 4.24 -19.99
C PHE A 343 -10.88 4.50 -18.50
N GLY A 344 -10.82 5.77 -18.06
CA GLY A 344 -11.01 6.17 -16.67
C GLY A 344 -11.76 7.49 -16.52
N GLN A 345 -12.99 7.55 -17.03
CA GLN A 345 -14.00 8.52 -16.56
C GLN A 345 -15.15 7.78 -15.88
#